data_AF-A0A4V1KNZ7-F1
#
_entry.id   AF-A0A4V1KNZ7-F1
#
_cell.length_a   1.000
_cell.length_b   1.000
_cell.length_c   1.000
_cell.angle_alpha   90.00
_cell.angle_beta   90.00
_cell.angle_gamma   90.00
#
_symmetry.space_group_name_H-M   'P 1'
#
loop_
_entity.id
_entity.type
_entity.pdbx_description
1 polymer ?
#
loop_
_entity_poly.entity_id
_entity_poly.type
_entity_poly.pdbx_seq_one_letter_code
_entity_poly.pdbx_strand_id
1 'polypeptide(L)' 'MCLSAIYWARPHKVYYGSTQTDAANIGFDDAFIYEELELPYNQRSIPFEQLAPEIAIKAFNEWTEKEDRMEY' A
#
# COMPACT_ATOMS: atom_id res chain seq x y z
N MET A 1 0.20 -5.46 2.78
CA MET A 1 -1.22 -5.41 2.40
C MET A 1 -2.14 -5.09 3.58
N CYS A 2 -2.25 -5.97 4.59
CA CYS A 2 -3.23 -5.80 5.67
C CYS A 2 -3.05 -4.52 6.49
N LEU A 3 -1.81 -4.06 6.67
CA LEU A 3 -1.53 -2.77 7.29
C LEU A 3 -2.21 -1.61 6.54
N SER A 4 -2.08 -1.56 5.21
CA SER A 4 -2.74 -0.54 4.38
C SER A 4 -4.26 -0.58 4.54
N ALA A 5 -4.86 -1.78 4.60
CA ALA A 5 -6.30 -1.94 4.81
C ALA A 5 -6.75 -1.43 6.19
N ILE A 6 -5.97 -1.69 7.24
CA ILE A 6 -6.22 -1.17 8.59
C ILE A 6 -6.26 0.36 8.57
N TYR A 7 -5.30 1.02 7.91
CA TYR A 7 -5.26 2.49 7.87
C TYR A 7 -6.42 3.11 7.07
N TRP A 8 -6.85 2.46 5.97
CA TRP A 8 -8.08 2.88 5.27
C TRP A 8 -9.34 2.71 6.13
N ALA A 9 -9.40 1.66 6.96
CA ALA A 9 -10.56 1.37 7.80
C ALA A 9 -10.64 2.21 9.09
N ARG A 10 -9.53 2.83 9.53
CA ARG A 10 -9.44 3.68 10.73
C ARG A 10 -9.99 3.07 12.04
N PRO A 11 -9.66 1.82 12.40
CA PRO A 11 -10.03 1.28 13.71
C PRO A 11 -9.26 2.04 14.82
N HIS A 12 -9.80 2.04 16.04
CA HIS A 12 -9.14 2.69 17.17
C HIS A 12 -7.84 2.01 17.61
N LYS A 13 -7.75 0.67 17.47
CA LYS A 13 -6.60 -0.12 17.91
C LYS A 13 -6.57 -1.48 17.20
N VAL A 14 -5.36 -2.02 17.02
CA VAL A 14 -5.11 -3.40 16.58
C VAL A 14 -4.44 -4.16 17.71
N TYR A 15 -4.96 -5.35 18.02
CA TYR A 15 -4.31 -6.33 18.89
C TYR A 15 -3.83 -7.48 18.01
N TYR A 16 -2.60 -7.94 18.21
CA TYR A 16 -2.01 -9.05 17.45
C TYR A 16 -1.28 -10.01 18.40
N GLY A 17 -1.18 -11.29 18.01
CA GLY A 17 -0.53 -12.33 18.80
C GLY A 17 0.90 -12.61 18.31
N SER A 18 1.01 -13.11 17.08
CA SER A 18 2.29 -13.39 16.42
C SER A 18 2.89 -12.15 15.75
N THR A 19 4.22 -12.09 15.69
CA THR A 19 4.98 -11.03 15.04
C THR A 19 5.23 -11.34 13.56
N GLN A 20 5.65 -10.33 12.79
CA GLN A 20 6.12 -10.55 11.41
C GLN A 20 7.30 -11.53 11.35
N THR A 21 8.16 -11.53 12.38
CA THR A 21 9.30 -12.44 12.49
C THR A 21 8.85 -13.88 12.68
N ASP A 22 7.82 -14.11 13.50
CA ASP A 22 7.25 -15.45 13.68
C ASP A 22 6.70 -16.00 12.36
N ALA A 23 6.04 -15.15 11.57
CA ALA A 23 5.53 -15.52 10.25
C ALA A 23 6.68 -15.82 9.27
N ALA A 24 7.72 -14.97 9.24
CA ALA A 24 8.89 -15.17 8.39
C ALA A 24 9.64 -16.48 8.71
N ASN A 25 9.77 -16.82 10.00
CA ASN A 25 10.45 -18.05 10.45
C ASN A 25 9.79 -19.35 9.94
N ILE A 26 8.51 -19.30 9.56
CA ILE A 26 7.78 -20.45 9.00
C ILE A 26 7.52 -20.32 7.49
N GLY A 27 8.20 -19.38 6.83
CA GLY A 27 8.20 -19.24 5.38
C GLY A 27 7.09 -18.36 4.79
N PHE A 28 6.47 -17.48 5.59
CA PHE A 28 5.64 -16.42 5.03
C PHE A 28 6.47 -15.20 4.62
N ASP A 29 6.06 -14.55 3.53
CA ASP A 29 6.80 -13.45 2.90
C ASP A 29 6.55 -12.08 3.53
N ASP A 30 5.87 -11.99 4.67
CA ASP A 30 5.50 -10.70 5.29
C ASP A 30 6.70 -9.76 5.45
N ALA A 31 7.83 -10.28 5.95
CA ALA A 31 9.05 -9.49 6.12
C ALA A 31 9.64 -9.02 4.78
N PHE A 32 9.70 -9.90 3.78
CA PHE A 32 10.17 -9.58 2.44
C PHE A 32 9.31 -8.48 1.78
N ILE A 33 7.99 -8.54 1.95
CA ILE A 33 7.08 -7.51 1.42
C ILE A 33 7.35 -6.14 2.04
N TYR A 34 7.71 -6.07 3.33
CA TYR A 34 8.08 -4.80 3.96
C TYR A 34 9.40 -4.24 3.42
N GLU A 35 10.40 -5.09 3.16
CA GLU A 35 11.66 -4.68 2.53
C GLU A 35 11.42 -4.12 1.12
N GLU A 36 10.59 -4.78 0.32
CA GLU A 36 10.24 -4.32 -1.04
C GLU A 36 9.53 -2.95 -1.05
N LEU A 37 8.79 -2.61 0.01
CA LEU A 37 8.13 -1.31 0.13
C LEU A 37 9.13 -0.16 0.27
N GLU A 38 10.26 -0.38 0.93
CA GLU A 38 11.32 0.61 1.15
C GLU A 38 12.18 0.83 -0.10
N LEU A 39 12.22 -0.14 -1.01
CA LEU A 39 13.01 -0.05 -2.23
C LEU A 39 12.42 0.96 -3.23
N PRO A 40 13.30 1.74 -3.92
CA PRO A 40 12.92 2.45 -5.14
C PRO A 40 12.22 1.53 -6.15
N TYR A 41 11.27 2.07 -6.91
CA TYR A 41 10.45 1.27 -7.85
C TYR A 41 11.28 0.43 -8.84
N ASN A 42 12.44 0.93 -9.26
CA ASN A 42 13.34 0.25 -10.19
C ASN A 42 14.26 -0.80 -9.54
N GLN A 43 14.19 -0.97 -8.21
CA GLN A 43 14.98 -1.93 -7.44
C GLN A 43 14.12 -3.04 -6.82
N ARG A 44 12.80 -2.96 -6.96
CA ARG A 44 11.88 -4.00 -6.49
C ARG A 44 12.03 -5.27 -7.31
N SER A 45 11.84 -6.41 -6.64
CA SER A 45 11.81 -7.74 -7.24
C SER A 45 10.74 -7.87 -8.33
N ILE A 46 9.58 -7.25 -8.10
CA ILE A 46 8.52 -7.08 -9.09
C ILE A 46 8.75 -5.73 -9.77
N PRO A 47 8.95 -5.66 -11.09
CA PRO A 47 9.15 -4.41 -11.80
C PRO A 47 7.90 -3.53 -11.75
N PHE A 48 8.07 -2.27 -11.35
CA PHE A 48 7.02 -1.26 -11.39
C PHE A 48 7.29 -0.33 -12.57
N GLU A 49 6.42 -0.37 -13.58
CA GLU A 49 6.52 0.47 -14.78
C GLU A 49 5.41 1.53 -14.79
N GLN A 50 5.80 2.80 -14.86
CA GLN A 50 4.85 3.91 -14.97
C GLN A 50 4.51 4.17 -16.44
N LEU A 51 3.22 4.18 -16.76
CA LEU A 51 2.73 4.41 -18.13
C LEU A 51 1.74 5.59 -18.16
N ALA A 52 1.88 6.45 -19.17
CA ALA A 52 0.99 7.57 -19.48
C ALA A 52 0.58 8.43 -18.25
N PRO A 53 1.53 8.96 -17.46
CA PRO A 53 1.22 9.72 -16.24
C PRO A 53 0.33 10.96 -16.51
N GLU A 54 0.49 11.60 -17.66
CA GLU A 54 -0.31 12.74 -18.11
C GLU A 54 -1.79 12.41 -18.39
N ILE A 55 -2.09 11.13 -18.68
CA ILE A 55 -3.47 10.64 -18.81
C ILE A 55 -3.99 10.23 -17.44
N ALA A 56 -3.20 9.47 -16.68
CA ALA A 56 -3.60 8.92 -15.39
C ALA A 56 -3.97 10.00 -14.35
N ILE A 57 -3.24 11.13 -14.34
CA ILE A 57 -3.48 12.22 -13.38
C ILE A 57 -4.87 12.87 -13.52
N LYS A 58 -5.50 12.76 -14.70
CA LYS A 58 -6.80 13.38 -14.98
C LYS A 58 -7.89 12.89 -14.03
N ALA A 59 -7.89 11.60 -13.68
CA ALA A 59 -8.86 11.05 -12.72
C ALA A 59 -8.76 11.71 -11.33
N PHE A 60 -7.54 12.05 -10.88
CA PHE A 60 -7.35 12.76 -9.62
C PHE A 60 -7.77 14.23 -9.70
N ASN A 61 -7.56 14.88 -10.86
CA ASN A 61 -8.05 16.24 -11.10
C ASN A 61 -9.59 16.26 -11.07
N GLU A 62 -10.25 15.34 -11.77
CA GLU A 62 -11.71 15.20 -11.77
C GLU A 62 -12.26 14.92 -10.36
N TRP A 63 -11.63 14.03 -9.60
CA TRP A 63 -11.96 13.81 -8.19
C TRP A 63 -11.77 15.08 -7.33
N THR A 64 -10.83 15.95 -7.71
CA THR A 64 -10.58 17.20 -7.00
C THR A 64 -11.63 18.26 -7.24
N GLU A 65 -12.17 18.31 -8.46
CA GLU A 65 -13.21 19.25 -8.88
C GLU A 65 -14.63 18.80 -8.50
N LYS A 66 -14.82 17.52 -8.14
CA LYS A 66 -16.12 16.96 -7.75
C LYS A 66 -16.62 17.57 -6.42
N GLU A 67 -17.64 18.43 -6.51
CA GLU A 67 -18.19 19.17 -5.36
C GLU A 67 -18.79 18.28 -4.26
N ASP A 68 -19.40 17.15 -4.63
CA ASP A 68 -20.06 16.20 -3.72
C ASP A 68 -19.18 14.98 -3.40
N ARG A 69 -17.86 15.12 -3.46
CA ARG A 69 -16.93 14.04 -3.10
C ARG A 69 -16.96 13.78 -1.58
N MET A 70 -16.83 12.52 -1.19
CA MET A 70 -16.59 12.15 0.20
C MET A 70 -15.10 11.99 0.44
N GLU A 71 -14.56 12.65 1.45
CA GLU A 71 -13.15 12.53 1.81
C GLU A 71 -12.82 11.15 2.40
N TYR A 72 -11.58 10.71 2.20
CA TYR A 72 -11.11 9.37 2.54
C TYR A 72 -9.94 9.34 3.49
#